data_AF-A0AAU5H849-F1
#
_entry.id   AF-A0AAU5H849-F1
#
_cell.length_a   1.000
_cell.length_b   1.000
_cell.length_c   1.000
_cell.angle_alpha   90.00
_cell.angle_beta   90.00
_cell.angle_gamma   90.00
#
_symmetry.space_group_name_H-M   'P 1'
#
loop_
_entity.id
_entity.type
_entity.pdbx_description
1 polymer ?
#
loop_
_entity_poly.entity_id
_entity_poly.type
_entity_poly.pdbx_seq_one_letter_code
_entity_poly.pdbx_strand_id
1 'polypeptide(L)'
;MRETRETHEMRLVATEPSGAEEWFCPMCQRRILMQWPPHYEVVVLERGDDTVAHAGGGPAPEDLRWLREIGIKWDGYYGDSAA
;
A
#
# COMPACT_ATOMS: atom_id res chain seq x y z
N MET A 1 -3.12 -15.68 22.97
CA MET A 1 -4.20 -15.42 21.99
C MET A 1 -3.63 -14.40 21.03
N ARG A 2 -3.43 -14.74 19.74
CA ARG A 2 -3.04 -13.73 18.74
C ARG A 2 -4.33 -13.08 18.29
N GLU A 3 -4.59 -11.86 18.75
CA GLU A 3 -5.70 -11.04 18.24
C GLU A 3 -5.52 -10.90 16.73
N THR A 4 -6.47 -11.42 15.96
CA THR A 4 -6.65 -11.06 14.56
C THR A 4 -7.02 -9.59 14.51
N ARG A 5 -6.02 -8.70 14.47
CA ARG A 5 -6.25 -7.30 14.08
C ARG A 5 -6.81 -7.35 12.67
N GLU A 6 -8.05 -6.92 12.50
CA GLU A 6 -8.72 -6.87 11.21
C GLU A 6 -7.90 -5.98 10.27
N THR A 7 -7.23 -6.54 9.27
CA THR A 7 -6.46 -5.74 8.32
C THR A 7 -7.42 -4.96 7.43
N HIS A 8 -7.23 -3.65 7.34
CA HIS A 8 -7.96 -2.80 6.42
C HIS A 8 -7.35 -2.86 5.02
N GLU A 9 -8.21 -3.03 4.01
CA GLU A 9 -7.82 -2.90 2.61
C GLU A 9 -7.81 -1.43 2.18
N MET A 10 -6.70 -0.98 1.60
CA MET A 10 -6.55 0.33 0.98
C MET A 10 -6.81 0.24 -0.52
N ARG A 11 -7.48 1.26 -1.05
CA ARG A 11 -7.79 1.41 -2.47
C ARG A 11 -6.92 2.50 -3.07
N LEU A 12 -6.31 2.22 -4.22
CA LEU A 12 -5.64 3.24 -5.02
C LEU A 12 -6.71 4.22 -5.55
N VAL A 13 -6.54 5.50 -5.27
CA VAL A 13 -7.46 6.58 -5.67
C VAL A 13 -6.94 7.31 -6.89
N ALA A 14 -5.64 7.61 -6.91
CA ALA A 14 -5.01 8.35 -8.00
C ALA A 14 -3.53 7.99 -8.10
N THR A 15 -2.97 8.21 -9.28
CA THR A 15 -1.52 8.24 -9.52
C THR A 15 -1.20 9.62 -10.04
N GLU A 16 -0.38 10.35 -9.29
CA GLU A 16 0.07 11.69 -9.65
C GLU A 16 1.05 11.65 -10.83
N PRO A 17 1.22 12.75 -11.58
CA PRO A 17 2.20 12.82 -12.68
C PRO A 17 3.65 12.52 -12.26
N SER A 18 3.96 12.66 -10.97
CA SER A 18 5.25 12.29 -10.38
C SER A 18 5.45 10.77 -10.21
N GLY A 19 4.42 9.97 -10.46
CA GLY A 19 4.39 8.53 -10.17
C GLY A 19 4.01 8.21 -8.72
N ALA A 20 3.70 9.22 -7.90
CA ALA A 20 3.24 9.00 -6.53
C ALA A 20 1.78 8.51 -6.54
N GLU A 21 1.52 7.47 -5.77
CA GLU A 21 0.21 6.84 -5.67
C GLU A 21 -0.53 7.30 -4.42
N GLU A 22 -1.77 7.71 -4.58
CA GLU A 22 -2.64 8.07 -3.48
C GLU A 22 -3.53 6.90 -3.09
N TRP A 23 -3.42 6.47 -1.84
CA TRP A 23 -4.13 5.32 -1.29
C TRP A 23 -5.09 5.74 -0.20
N PHE A 24 -6.30 5.19 -0.22
CA PHE A 24 -7.38 5.51 0.71
C PHE A 24 -7.98 4.26 1.34
N CYS A 25 -8.14 4.29 2.66
CA CYS A 25 -8.87 3.29 3.41
C CYS A 25 -10.33 3.74 3.62
N PRO A 26 -11.33 3.06 3.05
CA PRO A 26 -12.73 3.42 3.27
C PRO A 26 -13.24 3.09 4.68
N MET A 27 -12.54 2.25 5.43
CA MET A 27 -12.97 1.80 6.77
C MET A 27 -12.70 2.85 7.85
N CYS A 28 -11.50 3.44 7.86
CA CYS A 28 -11.08 4.40 8.87
C CYS A 28 -10.70 5.78 8.29
N GLN A 29 -10.92 5.98 6.99
CA GLN A 29 -10.65 7.21 6.26
C GLN A 29 -9.16 7.59 6.20
N ARG A 30 -8.24 6.67 6.54
CA ARG A 30 -6.80 6.86 6.37
C ARG A 30 -6.46 7.12 4.91
N ARG A 31 -5.59 8.09 4.65
CA ARG A 31 -5.15 8.48 3.31
C ARG A 31 -3.65 8.73 3.29
N ILE A 32 -2.95 8.12 2.36
CA ILE A 32 -1.50 8.25 2.21
C ILE A 32 -1.15 8.54 0.76
N LEU A 33 -0.05 9.25 0.55
CA LEU A 33 0.64 9.35 -0.72
C LEU A 33 1.90 8.48 -0.61
N MET A 34 2.06 7.54 -1.53
CA MET A 34 3.17 6.59 -1.57
C MET A 34 3.95 6.80 -2.85
N GLN A 35 5.23 7.10 -2.75
CA GLN A 35 6.16 6.96 -3.85
C GLN A 35 6.85 5.61 -3.71
N TRP A 36 6.74 4.79 -4.75
CA TRP A 36 7.49 3.55 -4.84
C TRP A 36 8.97 3.83 -5.13
N PRO A 37 9.84 2.82 -4.95
CA PRO A 37 11.22 2.91 -5.36
C PRO A 37 11.48 3.52 -6.75
N PRO A 38 12.66 4.12 -6.97
CA PRO A 38 13.84 4.16 -6.09
C PRO A 38 13.77 5.21 -4.97
N HIS A 39 12.75 6.07 -4.98
CA HIS A 39 12.55 7.12 -3.98
C HIS A 39 11.39 6.74 -3.06
N TYR A 40 11.54 5.62 -2.34
CA TYR A 40 10.47 5.15 -1.46
C TYR A 40 10.15 6.19 -0.38
N GLU A 41 8.95 6.75 -0.44
CA GLU A 41 8.46 7.74 0.50
C GLU A 41 6.97 7.47 0.77
N VAL A 42 6.56 7.62 2.03
CA VAL A 42 5.15 7.55 2.41
C VAL A 42 4.80 8.79 3.21
N VAL A 43 3.90 9.61 2.66
CA VAL A 43 3.35 10.79 3.30
C VAL A 43 1.93 10.47 3.77
N VAL A 44 1.65 10.66 5.05
CA VAL A 44 0.29 10.50 5.59
C VAL A 44 -0.47 11.81 5.36
N LEU A 45 -1.48 11.77 4.50
CA LEU A 45 -2.37 12.91 4.24
C LEU A 45 -3.47 12.98 5.30
N GLU A 46 -4.09 11.83 5.58
CA GLU A 46 -5.10 11.67 6.63
C GLU A 46 -4.73 10.47 7.49
N ARG A 47 -4.66 10.66 8.81
CA ARG A 47 -4.16 9.63 9.73
C ARG A 47 -5.07 8.41 9.78
N GLY A 48 -6.39 8.60 9.83
CA GLY A 48 -7.35 7.53 10.15
C GLY A 48 -6.97 6.77 11.44
N ASP A 49 -7.29 5.48 11.48
CA ASP A 49 -6.86 4.58 12.56
C ASP A 49 -5.51 3.95 12.22
N ASP A 50 -4.42 4.40 12.84
CA ASP A 50 -3.07 3.85 12.61
C ASP A 50 -2.71 2.67 13.53
N THR A 51 -3.64 2.22 14.37
CA THR A 51 -3.45 1.05 15.23
C THR A 51 -3.78 -0.26 14.51
N VAL A 52 -4.47 -0.14 13.37
CA VAL A 52 -4.91 -1.23 12.51
C VAL A 52 -3.95 -1.41 11.33
N ALA A 53 -3.68 -2.66 10.94
CA ALA A 53 -2.86 -2.95 9.78
C ALA A 53 -3.58 -2.51 8.50
N HIS A 54 -2.86 -1.89 7.57
CA HIS A 54 -3.37 -1.44 6.28
C HIS A 54 -2.60 -2.14 5.15
N ALA A 55 -3.32 -2.75 4.22
CA ALA A 55 -2.75 -3.40 3.05
C ALA A 55 -3.38 -2.81 1.79
N GLY A 56 -2.56 -2.38 0.82
CA GLY A 56 -2.99 -1.99 -0.52
C GLY A 56 -2.44 -2.98 -1.54
N GLY A 57 -3.12 -3.09 -2.69
CA GLY A 57 -2.68 -3.90 -3.83
C GLY A 57 -1.18 -3.72 -4.10
N GLY A 58 -0.51 -4.84 -4.38
CA GLY A 58 0.94 -4.90 -4.43
C GLY A 58 1.62 -3.95 -5.42
N PRO A 59 2.95 -3.81 -5.31
CA PRO A 59 3.76 -3.01 -6.22
C PRO A 59 3.52 -3.48 -7.66
N ALA A 60 3.61 -2.54 -8.61
CA ALA A 60 3.45 -2.86 -10.01
C ALA A 60 4.50 -3.91 -10.46
N PRO A 61 4.27 -4.67 -11.55
CA PRO A 61 5.20 -5.69 -12.01
C PRO A 61 6.63 -5.20 -12.27
N GLU A 62 6.80 -3.93 -12.62
CA GLU A 62 8.10 -3.28 -12.81
C GLU A 62 8.84 -3.03 -11.49
N ASP A 63 8.14 -2.64 -10.44
CA ASP A 63 8.67 -2.44 -9.10
C ASP A 63 9.11 -3.78 -8.46
N LEU A 64 8.39 -4.87 -8.73
CA LEU A 64 8.77 -6.22 -8.28
C LEU A 64 10.15 -6.66 -8.79
N ARG A 65 10.54 -6.25 -10.01
CA ARG A 65 11.85 -6.58 -10.56
C ARG A 65 12.96 -5.91 -9.75
N TRP A 66 12.82 -4.62 -9.47
CA TRP A 66 13.81 -3.86 -8.70
C TRP A 66 13.88 -4.32 -7.24
N LEU A 67 12.72 -4.57 -6.60
CA LEU A 67 12.66 -5.09 -5.22
C LEU A 67 13.46 -6.39 -5.08
N ARG A 68 13.37 -7.27 -6.09
CA ARG A 68 14.18 -8.49 -6.16
C ARG A 68 15.68 -8.21 -6.31
N GLU A 69 16.05 -7.23 -7.13
CA GLU A 69 17.46 -6.86 -7.39
C GLU A 69 18.16 -6.29 -6.15
N ILE A 70 17.45 -5.54 -5.30
CA ILE A 70 18.01 -4.96 -4.07
C ILE A 70 17.82 -5.84 -2.82
N GLY A 71 17.25 -7.04 -2.99
CA GLY A 71 17.11 -8.02 -1.91
C GLY A 71 15.93 -7.78 -0.96
N ILE A 72 14.98 -6.91 -1.31
CA ILE A 72 13.75 -6.71 -0.54
C ILE A 72 12.71 -7.73 -1.04
N LYS A 73 12.33 -8.67 -0.16
CA LYS A 73 11.24 -9.59 -0.45
C LYS A 73 9.90 -8.91 -0.15
N TRP A 74 9.13 -8.68 -1.20
CA TRP A 74 7.72 -8.32 -1.07
C TRP A 74 6.87 -9.59 -0.84
N ASP A 75 5.93 -9.55 0.11
CA ASP A 75 5.25 -10.74 0.65
C ASP A 75 3.85 -10.99 0.12
N GLY A 76 3.38 -10.26 -0.90
CA GLY A 76 2.30 -10.78 -1.73
C GLY A 76 0.92 -10.76 -1.08
N TYR A 77 0.30 -9.59 -0.90
CA TYR A 77 -1.16 -9.53 -0.82
C TYR A 77 -1.72 -8.83 -2.07
N TYR A 78 -1.86 -9.61 -3.13
CA TYR A 78 -2.91 -9.37 -4.12
C TYR A 78 -4.21 -9.81 -3.45
N GLY A 79 -5.08 -8.86 -3.09
CA GLY A 79 -6.48 -9.17 -2.83
C GLY A 79 -7.07 -9.74 -4.11
N ASP A 80 -7.45 -11.02 -4.09
CA ASP A 80 -8.10 -11.70 -5.20
C ASP A 80 -9.35 -10.92 -5.64
N SER A 81 -9.23 -10.14 -6.71
CA SER A 81 -10.38 -9.75 -7.54
C SER A 81 -10.54 -10.82 -8.62
N ALA A 82 -11.10 -11.95 -8.22
CA ALA A 82 -11.63 -12.96 -9.13
C ALA A 82 -13.16 -13.03 -8.96
N ALA A 83 -13.88 -12.38 -9.87
CA ALA A 83 -15.10 -12.89 -10.52
C ALA A 83 -15.53 -11.94 -11.65
#